data_AF-A0AAW5TLD6-F1
#
_entry.id   AF-A0AAW5TLD6-F1
#
_cell.length_a   1.000
_cell.length_b   1.000
_cell.length_c   1.000
_cell.angle_alpha   90.00
_cell.angle_beta   90.00
_cell.angle_gamma   90.00
#
_symmetry.space_group_name_H-M   'P 1'
#
loop_
_entity.id
_entity.type
_entity.pdbx_description
1 polymer ?
#
loop_
_entity_poly.entity_id
_entity_poly.type
_entity_poly.pdbx_seq_one_letter_code
_entity_poly.pdbx_strand_id
1 'polypeptide(L)' 'HYVSDMTRTIHIGHVTDEERGIYDIVLKSNQAIIDNVKSGMKRCDYDYLARQVIENSGYGNHFTHGIGHGMGLDVHEIP' A
#
# COMPACT_ATOMS: atom_id res chain seq x y z
N HIS A 1 8.41 23.98 5.25
CA HIS A 1 6.96 23.81 5.49
C HIS A 1 6.35 22.64 4.71
N TYR A 2 7.11 21.90 3.89
CA TYR A 2 6.62 20.64 3.32
C TYR A 2 6.68 19.50 4.34
N VAL A 3 5.82 18.51 4.15
CA VAL A 3 5.73 17.33 5.03
C VAL A 3 6.27 16.06 4.37
N SER A 4 6.45 15.02 5.17
CA SER A 4 6.82 13.67 4.74
C SER A 4 5.95 12.65 5.46
N ASP A 5 5.53 11.60 4.77
CA ASP A 5 4.84 10.44 5.35
C ASP A 5 5.45 9.14 4.82
N MET A 6 5.74 8.22 5.73
CA MET A 6 6.11 6.86 5.42
C MET A 6 5.72 5.93 6.55
N THR A 7 5.33 4.72 6.20
CA THR A 7 5.08 3.66 7.16
C THR A 7 6.11 2.54 6.97
N ARG A 8 6.55 1.93 8.07
CA ARG A 8 7.37 0.71 8.10
C ARG A 8 6.79 -0.27 9.11
N THR A 9 6.64 -1.52 8.70
CA THR A 9 6.32 -2.64 9.59
C THR A 9 7.61 -3.38 9.90
N ILE A 10 7.93 -3.51 11.18
CA ILE A 10 9.07 -4.28 11.68
C ILE A 10 8.58 -5.34 12.66
N HIS A 11 9.33 -6.43 12.78
CA HIS A 11 9.11 -7.44 13.81
C HIS A 11 10.29 -7.44 14.77
N ILE A 12 10.02 -7.67 16.06
CA ILE A 12 11.04 -7.83 17.09
C ILE A 12 10.92 -9.26 17.62
N GLY A 13 11.98 -10.05 17.49
CA GLY A 13 11.99 -11.45 17.91
C GLY A 13 11.51 -12.40 16.80
N HIS A 14 10.84 -13.48 17.20
CA HIS A 14 10.38 -14.51 16.27
C HIS A 14 9.15 -14.07 15.46
N VAL A 15 9.07 -14.49 14.21
CA VAL A 15 7.96 -14.22 13.29
C VAL A 15 7.37 -15.55 12.84
N THR A 16 6.05 -15.70 12.97
CA THR A 16 5.33 -16.86 12.46
C THR A 16 5.28 -16.86 10.93
N ASP A 17 5.05 -18.02 10.33
CA ASP A 17 4.94 -18.10 8.86
C ASP A 17 3.73 -17.31 8.33
N GLU A 18 2.66 -17.19 9.13
CA GLU A 18 1.49 -16.37 8.79
C GLU A 18 1.82 -14.88 8.80
N GLU A 19 2.47 -14.37 9.85
CA GLU A 19 2.89 -12.96 9.93
C GLU A 19 3.85 -12.59 8.80
N ARG A 20 4.80 -13.48 8.48
CA ARG A 20 5.70 -13.30 7.34
C ARG A 20 4.93 -13.28 6.02
N GLY A 21 3.97 -14.20 5.85
CA GLY A 21 3.11 -14.26 4.68
C GLY A 21 2.31 -12.97 4.48
N ILE A 22 1.71 -12.43 5.54
CA ILE A 22 0.97 -11.17 5.50
C ILE A 22 1.90 -10.00 5.12
N TYR A 23 3.09 -9.92 5.74
CA TYR A 23 4.08 -8.90 5.39
C TYR A 23 4.46 -8.96 3.91
N ASP A 24 4.74 -10.17 3.38
CA ASP A 24 5.12 -10.37 1.99
C ASP A 24 3.98 -9.97 1.02
N ILE A 25 2.71 -10.22 1.39
CA ILE A 25 1.55 -9.78 0.61
C ILE A 25 1.49 -8.25 0.55
N VAL A 26 1.65 -7.57 1.69
CA VAL A 26 1.65 -6.10 1.75
C VAL A 26 2.83 -5.51 0.97
N LEU A 27 4.02 -6.10 1.10
CA LEU A 27 5.20 -5.67 0.36
C LEU A 27 5.00 -5.82 -1.15
N LYS A 28 4.47 -6.96 -1.61
CA LYS A 28 4.14 -7.19 -3.03
C LYS A 28 3.08 -6.21 -3.53
N SER A 29 2.06 -5.94 -2.73
CA SER A 29 1.00 -4.98 -3.05
C SER A 29 1.55 -3.56 -3.25
N ASN A 30 2.43 -3.11 -2.36
CA ASN A 30 3.12 -1.82 -2.50
C ASN A 30 4.06 -1.78 -3.72
N GLN A 31 4.83 -2.85 -3.95
CA GLN A 31 5.76 -2.91 -5.09
C GLN A 31 5.01 -2.92 -6.44
N ALA A 32 3.87 -3.61 -6.52
CA ALA A 32 3.04 -3.63 -7.74
C ALA A 32 2.61 -2.22 -8.17
N ILE A 33 2.35 -1.32 -7.22
CA ILE A 33 2.07 0.08 -7.51
C ILE A 33 3.31 0.80 -8.01
N ILE A 34 4.42 0.70 -7.28
CA ILE A 34 5.67 1.40 -7.61
C ILE A 34 6.14 1.03 -9.03
N ASP A 35 6.01 -0.24 -9.41
CA ASP A 35 6.47 -0.73 -10.72
C ASP A 35 5.59 -0.28 -11.89
N ASN A 36 4.31 0.02 -11.63
CA ASN A 36 3.33 0.26 -12.69
C ASN A 36 2.82 1.71 -12.75
N VAL A 37 3.01 2.51 -11.69
CA VAL A 37 2.55 3.90 -11.66
C VAL A 37 3.19 4.72 -12.78
N LYS A 38 2.36 5.51 -13.46
CA LYS A 38 2.79 6.37 -14.57
C LYS A 38 1.82 7.53 -14.76
N SER A 39 2.29 8.56 -15.48
CA SER A 39 1.48 9.71 -15.84
C SER A 39 0.21 9.30 -16.60
N GLY A 40 -0.90 9.97 -16.30
CA GLY A 40 -2.21 9.75 -16.93
C GLY A 40 -3.01 8.56 -16.37
N MET A 41 -2.49 7.85 -15.36
CA MET A 41 -3.24 6.77 -14.70
C MET A 41 -4.41 7.34 -13.88
N LYS A 42 -5.56 6.67 -13.91
CA LYS A 42 -6.69 7.04 -13.04
C LYS A 42 -6.43 6.57 -11.61
N ARG A 43 -6.95 7.32 -10.62
CA ARG A 43 -6.87 6.95 -9.21
C ARG A 43 -7.41 5.55 -8.91
N CYS A 44 -8.49 5.14 -9.59
CA CYS A 44 -9.06 3.81 -9.42
C CYS A 44 -8.14 2.70 -9.92
N ASP A 45 -7.43 2.93 -11.02
CA ASP A 45 -6.49 1.95 -11.59
C ASP A 45 -5.25 1.83 -10.68
N TYR A 46 -4.81 2.95 -10.10
CA TYR A 46 -3.73 2.98 -9.11
C TYR A 46 -4.07 2.18 -7.85
N ASP A 47 -5.27 2.38 -7.27
CA ASP A 47 -5.75 1.60 -6.12
C ASP A 47 -5.93 0.12 -6.45
N TYR A 48 -6.45 -0.18 -7.65
CA TYR A 48 -6.70 -1.53 -8.12
C TYR A 48 -5.44 -2.40 -8.14
N LEU A 49 -4.29 -1.86 -8.54
CA LEU A 49 -3.01 -2.59 -8.59
C LEU A 49 -2.64 -3.22 -7.24
N ALA A 50 -2.73 -2.45 -6.15
CA ALA A 50 -2.49 -2.97 -4.81
C ALA A 50 -3.63 -3.86 -4.32
N ARG A 51 -4.87 -3.40 -4.53
CA ARG A 51 -6.08 -4.08 -4.02
C ARG A 51 -6.19 -5.49 -4.57
N GLN A 52 -5.93 -5.69 -5.86
CA GLN A 52 -5.99 -7.00 -6.49
C GLN A 52 -4.98 -7.99 -5.88
N VAL A 53 -3.77 -7.55 -5.52
CA VAL A 53 -2.78 -8.41 -4.86
C VAL A 53 -3.30 -8.91 -3.51
N ILE A 54 -3.90 -8.02 -2.71
CA ILE A 54 -4.41 -8.37 -1.38
C ILE A 54 -5.66 -9.25 -1.48
N GLU A 55 -6.59 -8.92 -2.38
CA GLU A 55 -7.81 -9.68 -2.62
C GLU A 55 -7.51 -11.10 -3.12
N ASN A 56 -6.62 -11.25 -4.10
CA ASN A 56 -6.20 -12.55 -4.62
C ASN A 56 -5.49 -13.41 -3.56
N SER A 57 -4.92 -12.77 -2.53
CA SER A 57 -4.30 -13.47 -1.41
C SER A 57 -5.30 -13.86 -0.31
N GLY A 58 -6.60 -13.56 -0.49
CA GLY A 58 -7.66 -13.90 0.45
C GLY A 58 -7.88 -12.89 1.59
N TYR A 59 -7.11 -11.79 1.62
CA TYR A 59 -7.15 -10.80 2.71
C TYR A 59 -7.96 -9.54 2.36
N GLY A 60 -8.74 -9.54 1.27
CA GLY A 60 -9.48 -8.37 0.80
C GLY A 60 -10.38 -7.71 1.86
N ASN A 61 -11.06 -8.51 2.69
CA ASN A 61 -11.92 -8.01 3.78
C ASN A 61 -11.15 -7.25 4.87
N HIS A 62 -9.83 -7.40 4.93
CA HIS A 62 -8.96 -6.71 5.88
C HIS A 62 -8.36 -5.42 5.31
N PHE A 63 -8.51 -5.16 4.01
CA PHE A 63 -8.02 -3.94 3.38
C PHE A 63 -9.11 -2.86 3.31
N THR A 64 -9.25 -2.12 4.40
CA THR A 64 -10.44 -1.31 4.73
C THR A 64 -10.38 0.16 4.30
N HIS A 65 -9.29 0.62 3.70
CA HIS A 65 -9.12 2.01 3.27
C HIS A 65 -8.59 2.11 1.84
N GLY A 66 -8.56 3.34 1.30
CA GLY A 66 -7.92 3.62 0.02
C GLY A 66 -6.40 3.54 0.10
N ILE A 67 -5.73 3.37 -1.03
CA ILE A 67 -4.29 3.07 -1.08
C ILE A 67 -3.34 4.22 -0.72
N GLY A 68 -3.82 5.47 -0.68
CA GLY A 68 -3.00 6.63 -0.36
C GLY A 68 -3.69 7.97 -0.64
N HIS A 69 -2.93 9.05 -0.49
CA HIS A 69 -3.35 10.45 -0.64
C HIS A 69 -2.21 11.30 -1.23
N GLY A 70 -2.56 12.52 -1.67
CA GLY A 70 -1.55 13.52 -2.03
C GLY A 70 -0.91 14.13 -0.78
N MET A 71 0.27 14.73 -0.98
CA MET A 71 1.05 15.40 0.08
C MET A 71 1.90 16.53 -0.49
N GLY A 72 2.10 17.55 0.35
CA GLY A 72 2.83 18.75 -0.02
C GLY A 72 2.99 19.67 1.17
N LEU A 73 2.14 20.69 1.26
CA LEU A 73 2.09 21.59 2.42
C LEU A 73 1.23 21.03 3.55
N ASP A 74 0.33 20.09 3.24
CA ASP A 74 -0.46 19.32 4.21
C ASP A 74 -0.12 17.81 4.09
N VAL A 75 -0.39 17.07 5.17
CA VAL A 75 -0.25 15.61 5.23
C VAL A 75 -1.35 14.90 4.45
N HIS A 76 -2.53 15.51 4.31
CA HIS A 76 -3.57 14.99 3.44
C HIS A 76 -4.06 16.07 2.48
N GLU A 77 -3.63 15.96 1.22
CA GLU A 77 -4.13 16.80 0.14
C GLU A 77 -4.60 15.92 -1.03
N ILE A 78 -5.16 16.58 -2.05
CA ILE A 78 -5.57 15.89 -3.28
C ILE A 78 -4.36 15.25 -3.97
N PRO A 79 -4.48 14.04 -4.53
CA PRO A 79 -4.18 13.84 -5.94
C PRO A 79 -5.37 14.31 -6.79
#